data_AF-A0A347WNR5-F1
#
_entry.id   AF-A0A347WNR5-F1
#
_cell.length_a   1.000
_cell.length_b   1.000
_cell.length_c   1.000
_cell.angle_alpha   90.00
_cell.angle_beta   90.00
_cell.angle_gamma   90.00
#
_symmetry.space_group_name_H-M   'P 1'
#
loop_
_entity.id
_entity.type
_entity.pdbx_description
1 polymer ?
#
loop_
_entity_poly.entity_id
_entity_poly.type
_entity_poly.pdbx_seq_one_letter_code
_entity_poly.pdbx_strand_id
1 'polypeptide(L)' 'MSKNWLEENANLQRSQLNSYVNNKVKRIDLDVLARICIALNVEVGDLIKLQRNKGEL' A
#
# COMPACT_ATOMS: atom_id res chain seq x y z
N MET A 1 3.16 3.02 14.28
CA MET A 1 2.84 4.25 13.51
C MET A 1 1.34 4.41 13.41
N SER A 2 0.81 5.63 13.40
CA SER A 2 -0.63 5.88 13.25
C SER A 2 -1.02 6.04 11.78
N LYS A 3 -2.31 5.88 11.45
CA LYS A 3 -2.82 6.17 10.10
C LYS A 3 -2.64 7.64 9.72
N ASN A 4 -2.80 8.56 10.67
CA ASN A 4 -2.62 10.00 10.44
C ASN A 4 -1.18 10.31 10.03
N TRP A 5 -0.22 9.70 10.72
CA TRP A 5 1.20 9.87 10.39
C TRP A 5 1.49 9.43 8.94
N LEU A 6 0.96 8.28 8.51
CA LEU A 6 1.17 7.79 7.15
C LEU A 6 0.43 8.61 6.10
N GLU A 7 -0.75 9.14 6.42
CA GLU A 7 -1.51 10.05 5.56
C GLU A 7 -0.68 11.30 5.22
N GLU A 8 -0.11 11.93 6.25
CA GLU A 8 0.72 13.13 6.13
C GLU A 8 2.03 12.84 5.38
N ASN A 9 2.76 11.79 5.78
CA ASN A 9 4.10 11.51 5.25
C ASN A 9 4.08 10.90 3.84
N ALA A 10 3.02 10.16 3.49
CA ALA A 10 2.85 9.65 2.12
C ALA A 10 2.03 10.59 1.25
N ASN A 11 1.57 11.75 1.75
CA ASN A 11 0.70 12.71 1.03
C ASN A 11 -0.54 12.04 0.41
N LEU A 12 -1.24 11.21 1.20
CA LEU A 12 -2.41 10.47 0.76
C LEU A 12 -3.68 11.11 1.29
N GLN A 13 -4.77 11.04 0.53
CA GLN A 13 -6.08 11.33 1.10
C GLN A 13 -6.50 10.19 2.05
N ARG A 14 -7.12 10.50 3.21
CA ARG A 14 -7.67 9.50 4.15
C ARG A 14 -8.44 8.36 3.49
N SER A 15 -9.27 8.65 2.50
CA SER A 15 -10.09 7.66 1.76
C SER A 15 -9.22 6.68 0.96
N GLN A 16 -8.18 7.19 0.30
CA GLN A 16 -7.21 6.38 -0.44
C GLN A 16 -6.39 5.52 0.52
N LEU A 17 -5.84 6.12 1.58
CA LEU A 17 -5.09 5.37 2.60
C LEU A 17 -5.94 4.24 3.21
N ASN A 18 -7.20 4.53 3.55
CA ASN A 18 -8.12 3.50 4.05
C ASN A 18 -8.38 2.40 3.02
N SER A 19 -8.39 2.72 1.72
CA SER A 19 -8.54 1.71 0.68
C SER A 19 -7.31 0.81 0.61
N TYR A 20 -6.09 1.37 0.68
CA TYR A 20 -4.84 0.61 0.74
C TYR A 20 -4.78 -0.30 1.97
N VAL A 21 -5.02 0.25 3.17
CA VAL A 21 -4.98 -0.52 4.43
C VAL A 21 -6.01 -1.65 4.47
N ASN A 22 -7.18 -1.46 3.86
CA ASN A 22 -8.24 -2.47 3.84
C ASN A 22 -8.22 -3.36 2.59
N ASN A 23 -7.17 -3.31 1.76
CA ASN A 23 -7.07 -4.06 0.50
C ASN A 23 -8.29 -3.85 -0.44
N LYS A 24 -8.85 -2.64 -0.47
CA LYS A 24 -10.00 -2.25 -1.32
C LYS A 24 -9.60 -1.48 -2.58
N VAL A 25 -8.29 -1.27 -2.80
CA VAL A 25 -7.78 -0.60 -3.99
C VAL A 25 -8.05 -1.45 -5.23
N LYS A 26 -8.77 -0.88 -6.21
CA LYS A 26 -9.06 -1.57 -7.48
C LYS A 26 -7.99 -1.35 -8.55
N ARG A 27 -7.32 -0.21 -8.51
CA ARG A 27 -6.23 0.17 -9.42
C ARG A 27 -5.10 0.74 -8.57
N ILE A 28 -3.93 0.14 -8.69
CA ILE A 28 -2.74 0.56 -7.95
C ILE A 28 -2.07 1.65 -8.78
N ASP A 29 -1.92 2.83 -8.18
CA ASP A 29 -1.09 3.90 -8.72
C ASP A 29 0.34 3.70 -8.20
N LEU A 30 1.31 3.57 -9.11
CA LEU A 30 2.70 3.30 -8.77
C LEU A 30 3.35 4.48 -8.03
N ASP A 31 2.94 5.72 -8.30
CA ASP A 31 3.44 6.89 -7.56
C ASP A 31 2.97 6.86 -6.10
N VAL A 32 1.69 6.55 -5.90
CA VAL A 32 1.13 6.38 -4.55
C VAL A 32 1.86 5.26 -3.79
N LEU A 33 2.08 4.13 -4.46
CA LEU A 33 2.80 3.01 -3.86
C LEU A 33 4.23 3.39 -3.49
N ALA A 34 4.95 4.11 -4.36
CA ALA A 34 6.30 4.60 -4.10
C ALA A 34 6.33 5.56 -2.90
N ARG A 35 5.38 6.48 -2.77
CA ARG A 35 5.29 7.38 -1.61
C ARG A 35 5.03 6.64 -0.30
N ILE A 36 4.20 5.59 -0.32
CA ILE A 36 4.00 4.73 0.86
C ILE A 36 5.31 4.03 1.23
N CYS A 37 6.03 3.48 0.25
CA CYS A 37 7.33 2.81 0.45
C CYS A 37 8.36 3.76 1.06
N ILE A 38 8.48 4.98 0.51
CA ILE A 38 9.39 6.02 1.01
C ILE A 38 9.02 6.43 2.44
N ALA A 39 7.73 6.68 2.72
CA ALA A 39 7.28 7.05 4.06
C ALA A 39 7.58 5.95 5.08
N LEU A 40 7.34 4.69 4.73
CA LEU A 40 7.58 3.56 5.65
C LEU A 40 9.03 3.07 5.68
N ASN A 41 9.89 3.59 4.79
CA ASN A 41 11.26 3.10 4.57
C ASN A 41 11.31 1.58 4.30
N VAL A 42 10.48 1.13 3.34
CA VAL A 42 10.36 -0.28 2.92
C VAL A 42 10.44 -0.40 1.41
N GLU A 43 10.62 -1.62 0.91
CA GLU A 43 10.54 -1.92 -0.52
C GLU A 43 9.12 -2.33 -0.93
N VAL A 44 8.83 -2.24 -2.22
CA VAL A 44 7.51 -2.65 -2.78
C VAL A 44 7.18 -4.11 -2.44
N GLY A 45 8.19 -4.99 -2.40
CA GLY A 45 8.04 -6.40 -2.04
C GLY A 45 7.56 -6.63 -0.60
N ASP A 46 7.75 -5.67 0.30
CA ASP A 46 7.25 -5.76 1.69
C ASP A 46 5.74 -5.50 1.77
N LEU A 47 5.19 -4.75 0.82
CA LEU A 47 3.77 -4.40 0.76
C LEU A 47 2.93 -5.39 -0.07
N ILE A 48 3.57 -6.09 -1.02
CA ILE A 48 2.87 -6.96 -1.98
C ILE A 48 3.28 -8.41 -1.75
N LYS A 49 2.29 -9.30 -1.63
CA LYS A 49 2.51 -10.75 -1.56
C LYS A 49 2.00 -11.43 -2.81
N LEU A 50 2.88 -12.15 -3.50
CA LEU A 50 2.50 -13.02 -4.60
C LEU A 50 1.77 -14.25 -4.03
N GLN A 51 0.48 -14.39 -4.36
CA GLN A 51 -0.30 -15.57 -4.03
C GLN A 51 -0.33 -16.50 -5.24
N ARG A 52 0.29 -17.68 -5.09
CA ARG A 52 0.08 -18.78 -6.04
C ARG A 52 -1.24 -19.47 -5.67
N ASN A 53 -2.16 -19.59 -6.62
CA ASN A 53 -3.37 -20.37 -6.41
C ASN A 53 -2.97 -21.83 -6.13
N LYS A 54 -3.49 -22.42 -5.06
CA LYS A 54 -3.19 -23.80 -4.64
C LYS A 54 -3.71 -24.89 -5.62
N GLY A 55 -4.13 -24.52 -6.82
CA GLY A 55 -4.74 -25.43 -7.81
C GLY A 55 -3.89 -25.70 -9.06
N GLU A 56 -2.66 -25.19 -9.12
CA GLU A 56 -1.76 -25.37 -10.28
C GLU A 56 -0.41 -25.96 -9.85
N LEU A 57 -0.43 -27.12 -9.19
CA LEU A 57 0.68 -28.08 -9.09
C LEU A 57 0.11 -29.49 -8.96
#